data_AF-A0A1H4IBD0-F1
#
_entry.id   AF-A0A1H4IBD0-F1
#
_cell.length_a   1.000
_cell.length_b   1.000
_cell.length_c   1.000
_cell.angle_alpha   90.00
_cell.angle_beta   90.00
_cell.angle_gamma   90.00
#
_symmetry.space_group_name_H-M   'P 1'
#
loop_
_entity.id
_entity.type
_entity.pdbx_description
1 polymer ?
#
loop_
_entity_poly.entity_id
_entity_poly.type
_entity_poly.pdbx_seq_one_letter_code
_entity_poly.pdbx_strand_id
1 'polypeptide(L)'
;MEQLRLSDRLPQCSRCGGDLIMSGVAPQDDAHGRPIHLELCPACDAGDVDRPAAGLFVQWFADGGGHDESRVQEGAYLLMEWTKECMAVHGWYLKDVPPEQP
;
A
#
# COMPACT_ATOMS: atom_id res chain seq x y z
N MET A 1 10.15 1.48 29.00
CA MET A 1 9.62 0.59 27.95
C MET A 1 8.28 1.12 27.55
N GLU A 2 8.18 1.71 26.37
CA GLU A 2 6.92 2.18 25.80
C GLU A 2 6.09 0.96 25.41
N GLN A 3 4.86 0.87 25.92
CA GLN A 3 3.96 -0.25 25.61
C GLN A 3 3.45 -0.06 24.18
N LEU A 4 3.73 -1.02 23.29
CA LEU A 4 3.13 -1.13 21.97
C LEU A 4 1.60 -1.20 22.14
N ARG A 5 0.89 -0.13 21.80
CA ARG A 5 -0.57 -0.14 21.72
C ARG A 5 -0.98 -0.65 20.35
N LEU A 6 -1.46 -1.88 20.31
CA LEU A 6 -2.05 -2.46 19.11
C LEU A 6 -3.47 -1.93 18.97
N SER A 7 -3.81 -1.41 17.78
CA SER A 7 -5.15 -0.95 17.41
C SER A 7 -5.74 -1.97 16.44
N ASP A 8 -6.98 -2.40 16.70
CA ASP A 8 -7.72 -3.27 15.77
C ASP A 8 -8.25 -2.49 14.54
N ARG A 9 -8.05 -1.17 14.52
CA ARG A 9 -8.49 -0.28 13.44
C ARG A 9 -7.30 0.32 12.75
N LEU A 10 -7.36 0.29 11.41
CA LEU A 10 -6.49 1.08 10.55
C LEU A 10 -6.68 2.58 10.82
N PRO A 11 -5.65 3.41 10.58
CA PRO A 11 -5.82 4.86 10.60
C PRO A 11 -6.83 5.32 9.53
N GLN A 12 -7.37 6.52 9.69
CA GLN A 12 -8.16 7.16 8.64
C GLN A 12 -7.25 7.66 7.53
N CYS A 13 -7.77 7.67 6.29
CA CYS A 13 -7.05 8.18 5.13
C CYS A 13 -6.67 9.65 5.35
N SER A 14 -5.39 9.96 5.19
CA SER A 14 -4.88 11.34 5.34
C SER A 14 -5.42 12.29 4.27
N ARG A 15 -5.87 11.77 3.12
CA ARG A 15 -6.42 12.56 2.01
C ARG A 15 -7.88 12.96 2.21
N CYS A 16 -8.73 12.03 2.66
CA CYS A 16 -10.18 12.26 2.72
C CYS A 16 -10.83 11.99 4.09
N GLY A 17 -10.09 11.46 5.07
CA GLY A 17 -10.61 11.05 6.38
C GLY A 17 -11.45 9.77 6.38
N GLY A 18 -11.61 9.10 5.23
CA GLY A 18 -12.35 7.85 5.10
C GLY A 18 -11.59 6.62 5.59
N ASP A 19 -12.27 5.48 5.61
CA ASP A 19 -11.67 4.21 6.00
C ASP A 19 -10.67 3.71 4.95
N LEU A 20 -9.58 3.13 5.41
CA LEU A 20 -8.56 2.51 4.56
C LEU A 20 -8.83 1.01 4.40
N ILE A 21 -8.53 0.48 3.22
CA ILE A 21 -8.40 -0.98 3.02
C ILE A 21 -7.07 -1.46 3.59
N MET A 22 -6.02 -0.67 3.40
CA MET A 22 -4.67 -1.01 3.82
C MET A 22 -3.89 0.23 4.24
N SER A 23 -3.04 0.07 5.26
CA SER A 23 -2.04 1.05 5.65
C SER A 23 -0.70 0.37 5.88
N GLY A 24 0.36 1.00 5.40
CA GLY A 24 1.74 0.61 5.65
C GLY A 24 2.59 1.84 5.99
N VAL A 25 3.81 1.58 6.43
CA VAL A 25 4.85 2.61 6.59
C VAL A 25 6.04 2.16 5.77
N ALA A 26 6.55 3.04 4.91
CA ALA A 26 7.72 2.74 4.11
C ALA A 26 8.96 2.54 5.01
N PRO A 27 9.95 1.74 4.59
CA PRO A 27 11.17 1.53 5.38
C PRO A 27 12.03 2.79 5.56
N GLN A 28 11.79 3.83 4.75
CA GLN A 28 12.54 5.08 4.72
C GLN A 28 11.63 6.23 5.14
N ASP A 29 12.20 7.18 5.89
CA ASP A 29 11.55 8.44 6.21
C ASP A 29 11.61 9.42 5.03
N ASP A 30 10.75 10.43 5.07
CA ASP A 30 10.81 11.56 4.14
C ASP A 30 12.03 12.47 4.38
N ALA A 31 12.18 13.50 3.55
CA ALA A 31 13.29 14.45 3.64
C ALA A 31 13.39 15.21 4.98
N HIS A 32 12.35 15.14 5.82
CA HIS A 32 12.30 15.77 7.14
C HIS A 32 12.41 14.76 8.29
N GLY A 33 12.69 13.49 8.00
CA GLY A 33 12.80 12.43 9.01
C GLY A 33 11.44 11.99 9.56
N ARG A 34 10.36 12.12 8.77
CA ARG A 34 9.02 11.65 9.15
C ARG A 34 8.70 10.34 8.44
N PRO A 35 8.00 9.41 9.10
CA PRO A 35 7.56 8.16 8.46
C PRO A 35 6.70 8.44 7.22
N ILE A 36 7.00 7.72 6.13
CA ILE A 36 6.16 7.78 4.92
C ILE A 36 5.04 6.76 5.04
N HIS A 37 3.81 7.25 5.06
CA HIS A 37 2.62 6.40 5.11
C HIS A 37 2.17 5.98 3.72
N LEU A 38 1.97 4.68 3.55
CA LEU A 38 1.37 4.09 2.36
C LEU A 38 -0.09 3.80 2.68
N GLU A 39 -1.01 4.34 1.90
CA GLU A 39 -2.45 4.25 2.16
C GLU A 39 -3.17 3.76 0.90
N LEU A 40 -3.98 2.70 1.04
CA LEU A 40 -4.92 2.26 0.02
C LEU A 40 -6.32 2.67 0.44
N CYS A 41 -6.86 3.72 -0.18
CA CYS A 41 -8.15 4.30 0.13
C CYS A 41 -9.14 4.06 -1.01
N PRO A 42 -10.26 3.36 -0.77
CA PRO A 42 -11.23 3.09 -1.83
C PRO A 42 -11.87 4.37 -2.39
N ALA A 43 -12.02 5.41 -1.59
CA ALA A 43 -12.62 6.66 -2.05
C ALA A 43 -11.66 7.52 -2.90
N CYS A 44 -10.37 7.48 -2.60
CA CYS A 44 -9.39 8.31 -3.30
C CYS A 44 -8.77 7.60 -4.50
N ASP A 45 -8.54 6.30 -4.40
CA ASP A 45 -7.79 5.53 -5.41
C ASP A 45 -8.69 4.85 -6.45
N ALA A 46 -10.00 4.71 -6.17
CA ALA A 46 -10.93 4.15 -7.15
C ALA A 46 -11.08 5.09 -8.35
N GLY A 47 -10.59 4.65 -9.51
CA GLY A 47 -10.71 5.39 -10.78
C GLY A 47 -9.75 6.58 -10.91
N ASP A 48 -8.77 6.73 -10.02
CA ASP A 48 -7.72 7.74 -10.16
C ASP A 48 -6.76 7.32 -11.30
N VAL A 49 -6.75 8.12 -12.37
CA VAL A 49 -5.95 7.86 -13.58
C VAL A 49 -4.45 7.97 -13.34
N ASP A 50 -4.04 8.72 -12.31
CA ASP A 50 -2.65 8.87 -11.92
C ASP A 50 -2.21 7.75 -10.97
N ARG A 51 -3.14 6.91 -10.51
CA ARG A 51 -2.90 5.79 -9.60
C ARG A 51 -3.49 4.45 -10.08
N PRO A 52 -3.12 3.99 -11.29
CA PRO A 52 -3.72 2.81 -11.90
C PRO A 52 -3.52 1.52 -11.10
N ALA A 53 -2.39 1.33 -10.42
CA ALA A 53 -2.14 0.13 -9.64
C ALA A 53 -2.97 0.12 -8.35
N ALA A 54 -3.08 1.28 -7.67
CA ALA A 54 -3.96 1.41 -6.51
C ALA A 54 -5.43 1.15 -6.89
N GLY A 55 -5.90 1.72 -8.00
CA GLY A 55 -7.27 1.53 -8.49
C GLY A 55 -7.62 0.06 -8.78
N LEU A 56 -6.73 -0.66 -9.47
CA LEU A 56 -6.90 -2.10 -9.71
C LEU A 56 -6.90 -2.91 -8.42
N PHE A 57 -6.06 -2.54 -7.46
CA PHE A 57 -6.01 -3.25 -6.18
C PHE A 57 -7.26 -3.00 -5.32
N VAL A 58 -7.79 -1.78 -5.32
CA VAL A 58 -9.10 -1.48 -4.73
C VAL A 58 -10.21 -2.33 -5.37
N GLN A 59 -10.23 -2.41 -6.71
CA GLN A 59 -11.23 -3.20 -7.43
C GLN A 59 -11.15 -4.69 -7.06
N TRP A 60 -9.93 -5.24 -6.94
CA TRP A 60 -9.73 -6.62 -6.51
C TRP A 60 -10.36 -6.93 -5.15
N PHE A 61 -10.23 -6.02 -4.17
CA PHE A 61 -10.92 -6.14 -2.89
C PHE A 61 -12.44 -6.02 -3.03
N ALA A 62 -12.93 -5.07 -3.85
CA ALA A 62 -14.35 -4.89 -4.11
C ALA A 62 -15.00 -6.12 -4.76
N ASP A 63 -14.24 -6.84 -5.58
CA ASP A 63 -14.65 -8.10 -6.22
C ASP A 63 -14.50 -9.33 -5.30
N GLY A 64 -14.22 -9.12 -4.01
CA GLY A 64 -14.11 -10.18 -3.00
C GLY A 64 -12.78 -10.95 -3.04
N GLY A 65 -11.77 -10.46 -3.76
CA GLY A 65 -10.47 -11.14 -3.88
C GLY A 65 -9.79 -11.42 -2.54
N GLY A 66 -9.94 -10.51 -1.57
CA GLY A 66 -9.40 -10.68 -0.20
C GLY A 66 -10.00 -11.86 0.59
N HIS A 67 -11.06 -12.48 0.08
CA HIS A 67 -11.74 -13.63 0.68
C HIS A 67 -11.68 -14.89 -0.20
N ASP A 68 -10.96 -14.85 -1.33
CA ASP A 68 -10.84 -15.95 -2.28
C ASP A 68 -9.39 -16.44 -2.36
N GLU A 69 -9.13 -17.59 -1.74
CA GLU A 69 -7.78 -18.20 -1.71
C GLU A 69 -7.23 -18.49 -3.10
N SER A 70 -8.09 -18.76 -4.09
CA SER A 70 -7.65 -19.02 -5.47
C SER A 70 -7.04 -17.78 -6.14
N ARG A 71 -7.31 -16.59 -5.60
CA ARG A 71 -6.86 -15.29 -6.10
C ARG A 71 -5.68 -14.71 -5.32
N VAL A 72 -5.10 -15.46 -4.38
CA VAL A 72 -3.96 -14.98 -3.58
C VAL A 72 -2.77 -14.55 -4.44
N GLN A 73 -2.48 -15.26 -5.53
CA GLN A 73 -1.36 -14.91 -6.42
C GLN A 73 -1.62 -13.60 -7.17
N GLU A 74 -2.87 -13.34 -7.56
CA GLU A 74 -3.30 -12.06 -8.15
C GLU A 74 -3.18 -10.93 -7.13
N GLY A 75 -3.68 -11.14 -5.91
CA GLY A 75 -3.58 -10.18 -4.81
C GLY A 75 -2.13 -9.84 -4.45
N ALA A 76 -1.24 -10.83 -4.41
CA ALA A 76 0.20 -10.62 -4.16
C ALA A 76 0.87 -9.80 -5.28
N TYR A 77 0.48 -10.03 -6.53
CA TYR A 77 0.96 -9.24 -7.66
C TYR A 77 0.47 -7.79 -7.58
N LEU A 78 -0.82 -7.57 -7.33
CA LEU A 78 -1.40 -6.23 -7.18
C LEU A 78 -0.80 -5.46 -5.99
N LEU A 79 -0.55 -6.14 -4.87
CA LEU A 79 0.15 -5.57 -3.72
C LEU A 79 1.54 -5.06 -4.11
N MET A 80 2.29 -5.83 -4.90
CA MET A 80 3.63 -5.44 -5.34
C MET A 80 3.59 -4.24 -6.29
N GLU A 81 2.68 -4.23 -7.27
CA GLU A 81 2.53 -3.11 -8.20
C GLU A 81 2.06 -1.83 -7.49
N TRP A 82 1.12 -1.93 -6.56
CA TRP A 82 0.72 -0.81 -5.71
C TRP A 82 1.88 -0.28 -4.85
N THR A 83 2.72 -1.18 -4.31
CA THR A 83 3.91 -0.80 -3.54
C THR A 83 4.90 -0.03 -4.42
N LYS A 84 5.17 -0.51 -5.64
CA LYS A 84 6.04 0.18 -6.60
C LYS A 84 5.48 1.55 -7.00
N GLU A 85 4.18 1.65 -7.23
CA GLU A 85 3.51 2.93 -7.52
C GLU A 85 3.68 3.91 -6.36
N CYS A 86 3.46 3.46 -5.13
CA CYS A 86 3.71 4.26 -3.93
C CYS A 86 5.17 4.73 -3.84
N MET A 87 6.14 3.85 -4.11
CA MET A 87 7.56 4.19 -4.14
C MET A 87 7.89 5.24 -5.21
N ALA A 88 7.30 5.11 -6.40
CA ALA A 88 7.58 6.00 -7.53
C ALA A 88 7.20 7.46 -7.24
N VAL A 89 6.16 7.70 -6.43
CA VAL A 89 5.79 9.05 -5.96
C VAL A 89 6.93 9.74 -5.20
N HIS A 90 7.79 8.95 -4.54
CA HIS A 90 8.96 9.42 -3.81
C HIS A 90 10.25 9.36 -4.64
N GLY A 91 10.16 9.06 -5.94
CA GLY A 91 11.31 8.88 -6.82
C GLY A 91 12.08 7.59 -6.54
N TRP A 92 11.46 6.63 -5.84
CA TRP A 92 12.08 5.36 -5.49
C TRP A 92 11.62 4.26 -6.43
N TYR A 93 12.54 3.34 -6.73
CA TYR A 93 12.29 2.21 -7.62
C TYR A 93 12.79 0.94 -6.96
N LEU A 94 11.95 -0.09 -6.99
CA LEU A 94 12.35 -1.41 -6.53
C LEU A 94 13.48 -1.92 -7.45
N LYS A 95 14.59 -2.35 -6.85
CA LYS A 95 15.72 -2.91 -7.60
C LYS A 95 15.47 -4.39 -7.83
N ASP A 96 15.34 -4.80 -9.08
CA ASP A 96 15.22 -6.21 -9.48
C ASP A 96 16.59 -6.92 -9.43
N VAL A 97 17.18 -7.11 -8.24
CA VAL A 97 18.37 -7.99 -8.09
C VAL A 97 18.31 -8.71 -6.73
N PRO A 98 18.34 -10.06 -6.69
CA PRO A 98 18.61 -10.79 -5.44
C PRO A 98 19.95 -10.33 -4.86
N PRO A 99 20.14 -10.27 -3.54
CA PRO A 99 21.48 -9.99 -3.00
C PRO A 99 22.45 -11.04 -3.55
N GLU A 100 23.50 -10.58 -4.23
CA GLU A 100 24.66 -11.44 -4.52
C GLU A 100 25.14 -11.98 -3.17
N GLN A 101 24.95 -13.29 -2.95
CA GLN A 101 25.45 -13.94 -1.75
C GLN A 101 26.99 -14.03 -1.87
N PRO A 102 27.76 -13.56 -0.87
CA PRO A 102 29.21 -13.75 -0.84
C PRO A 102 29.60 -15.22 -0.66
#